data_AF-A0A8B8QGV8-F1
#
_entry.id   AF-A0A8B8QGV8-F1
#
_cell.length_a   1.000
_cell.length_b   1.000
_cell.length_c   1.000
_cell.angle_alpha   90.00
_cell.angle_beta   90.00
_cell.angle_gamma   90.00
#
_symmetry.space_group_name_H-M   'P 1'
#
loop_
_entity.id
_entity.type
_entity.pdbx_description
1 polymer ?
#
loop_
_entity_poly.entity_id
_entity_poly.type
_entity_poly.pdbx_seq_one_letter_code
_entity_poly.pdbx_strand_id
1 'polypeptide(L)'
;MDVVAAGIFVVVAAGIFAVVAAGTFVVADLDVVVVVVENHLIYKLARRISSCIAGISVIEGLLQEYDEGNQPFDTLVLVSASRLTKKINNFQVKGRNLESYDVTEQAIEELALSIPSNLKFISIIGNVQHVDTNNKLISYIDLNSLNGEILVVNYDVICICNGASPKSLSISSKDGKHIEDKIIVLRDIDTVKTFREKLHTCRHLVIVGNGGISLELISKVSNCGKTWIVRDESIGTTFFDSGAAKFLLESTSQTNDLDPIVSRSRVAYSVDKVDNAESSGPAIGPYWLQDFTLDGKQIGDSKLNIHYKDEVIVVESTPDQEYPLEIITRSGRTIACDLIVSAIGVDANKLGFIGPEPDWSSTREGGGWIIDEEMRTSIEGIYAAGDVVSCEKWPADRLWFQMRLWTQARQMGFYAGRCIVSHLNGSDPSIYSNYDCFTHCTSFFGYKLVLLGRFNCQHMSSEEEADTEILVRVNPGKTYVKLVITGGKISGAVLIGDTGLEETIENLIYDKIDIENLKDQILNDTFDLDDYFD
;
A
#
# COMPACT_ATOMS: atom_id res chain seq x y z
N MET A 1 -58.72 6.70 -3.62
CA MET A 1 -59.37 7.75 -4.40
C MET A 1 -58.48 8.97 -4.34
N ASP A 2 -57.77 9.18 -5.45
CA ASP A 2 -57.43 10.45 -6.11
C ASP A 2 -57.28 11.71 -5.24
N VAL A 3 -56.06 12.27 -5.13
CA VAL A 3 -55.42 13.24 -6.06
C VAL A 3 -56.16 14.58 -6.09
N VAL A 4 -55.51 15.64 -5.61
CA VAL A 4 -55.40 16.91 -6.34
C VAL A 4 -54.02 17.52 -6.09
N ALA A 5 -53.29 17.70 -7.18
CA ALA A 5 -52.04 18.43 -7.29
C ALA A 5 -52.27 19.95 -7.28
N ALA A 6 -51.28 20.72 -6.81
CA ALA A 6 -51.08 22.09 -7.23
C ALA A 6 -49.58 22.34 -7.39
N GLY A 7 -49.14 22.44 -8.65
CA GLY A 7 -47.78 22.79 -9.01
C GLY A 7 -47.52 24.30 -8.89
N ILE A 8 -46.25 24.65 -8.75
CA ILE A 8 -45.73 25.97 -9.08
C ILE A 8 -44.56 25.76 -10.03
N PHE A 9 -44.71 26.28 -11.24
CA PHE A 9 -43.65 26.45 -12.22
C PHE A 9 -42.76 27.62 -11.80
N VAL A 10 -41.45 27.41 -11.80
CA VAL A 10 -40.47 28.51 -11.94
C VAL A 10 -39.49 28.09 -13.02
N VAL A 11 -39.63 28.75 -14.18
CA VAL A 11 -38.64 28.74 -15.26
C VAL A 11 -37.54 29.72 -14.85
N VAL A 12 -36.33 29.24 -14.61
CA VAL A 12 -35.13 30.09 -14.62
C VAL A 12 -34.09 29.43 -15.50
N ALA A 13 -33.89 30.06 -16.66
CA ALA A 13 -32.77 29.80 -17.55
C ALA A 13 -31.55 30.56 -17.03
N ALA A 14 -30.53 29.82 -16.59
CA ALA A 14 -29.09 30.06 -16.75
C ALA A 14 -28.32 29.32 -15.65
N GLY A 15 -27.59 28.27 -16.07
CA GLY A 15 -26.43 27.61 -15.44
C GLY A 15 -26.21 27.67 -13.93
N ILE A 16 -25.99 26.46 -13.37
CA ILE A 16 -25.37 26.10 -12.08
C ILE A 16 -26.36 25.62 -11.01
N PHE A 17 -26.28 24.29 -10.75
CA PHE A 17 -26.75 23.47 -9.62
C PHE A 17 -28.08 23.82 -8.94
N ALA A 18 -29.10 23.02 -9.24
CA ALA A 18 -30.18 22.71 -8.30
C ALA A 18 -30.70 21.29 -8.58
N VAL A 19 -30.10 20.29 -7.93
CA VAL A 19 -30.76 19.00 -7.67
C VAL A 19 -30.65 18.78 -6.17
N VAL A 20 -31.61 19.33 -5.43
CA VAL A 20 -31.96 18.86 -4.10
C VAL A 20 -33.45 18.58 -4.17
N ALA A 21 -33.81 17.32 -4.42
CA ALA A 21 -35.17 16.86 -4.31
C ALA A 21 -35.19 15.47 -3.66
N ALA A 22 -35.79 15.44 -2.48
CA ALA A 22 -36.38 14.29 -1.79
C ALA A 22 -35.44 13.13 -1.42
N GLY A 23 -34.66 13.34 -0.35
CA GLY A 23 -33.91 12.26 0.29
C GLY A 23 -32.71 12.72 1.10
N THR A 24 -32.74 13.93 1.68
CA THR A 24 -31.64 14.40 2.52
C THR A 24 -31.67 13.65 3.85
N PHE A 25 -30.86 12.59 3.97
CA PHE A 25 -30.37 12.17 5.28
C PHE A 25 -29.34 13.21 5.74
N VAL A 26 -29.83 14.33 6.26
CA VAL A 26 -28.99 15.19 7.08
C VAL A 26 -28.84 14.46 8.40
N VAL A 27 -27.70 13.83 8.62
CA VAL A 27 -27.29 13.47 9.98
C VAL A 27 -27.04 14.81 10.68
N ALA A 28 -27.95 15.19 11.57
CA ALA A 28 -28.01 16.49 12.24
C ALA A 28 -27.50 16.42 13.70
N ASP A 29 -26.69 15.41 14.02
CA ASP A 29 -26.10 15.24 15.35
C ASP A 29 -24.65 15.72 15.32
N LEU A 30 -24.20 16.30 16.44
CA LEU A 30 -22.90 16.93 16.64
C LEU A 30 -21.79 15.84 16.75
N ASP A 31 -20.56 16.20 16.38
CA ASP A 31 -19.33 15.41 16.44
C ASP A 31 -19.30 14.17 15.50
N VAL A 32 -19.22 14.45 14.19
CA VAL A 32 -19.14 13.46 13.11
C VAL A 32 -17.70 13.28 12.62
N VAL A 33 -17.15 12.07 12.79
CA VAL A 33 -15.88 11.67 12.19
C VAL A 33 -16.14 10.86 10.92
N VAL A 34 -15.60 11.31 9.79
CA VAL A 34 -15.71 10.61 8.50
C VAL A 34 -14.36 10.05 8.07
N VAL A 35 -14.30 8.74 7.88
CA VAL A 35 -13.13 8.09 7.28
C VAL A 35 -13.43 7.80 5.82
N VAL A 36 -12.73 8.50 4.92
CA VAL A 36 -12.84 8.31 3.48
C VAL A 36 -11.77 7.34 3.06
N VAL A 37 -12.16 6.13 2.69
CA VAL A 37 -11.18 5.07 2.45
C VAL A 37 -10.84 4.91 0.98
N GLU A 38 -11.72 5.28 0.03
CA GLU A 38 -11.43 5.14 -1.40
C GLU A 38 -12.17 6.12 -2.31
N ASN A 39 -11.57 6.40 -3.48
CA ASN A 39 -12.17 7.17 -4.57
C ASN A 39 -11.67 6.62 -5.93
N HIS A 40 -12.58 6.31 -6.85
CA HIS A 40 -12.29 5.81 -8.19
C HIS A 40 -12.57 6.88 -9.25
N LEU A 41 -11.57 7.29 -10.03
CA LEU A 41 -11.85 8.11 -11.22
C LEU A 41 -11.10 7.74 -12.51
N ILE A 42 -10.14 6.80 -12.50
CA ILE A 42 -9.15 6.76 -13.62
C ILE A 42 -9.02 5.42 -14.38
N TYR A 43 -9.53 4.28 -13.90
CA TYR A 43 -9.37 3.00 -14.62
C TYR A 43 -10.69 2.34 -14.99
N LYS A 44 -11.03 2.32 -16.28
CA LYS A 44 -12.22 1.65 -16.84
C LYS A 44 -12.22 0.12 -16.64
N LEU A 45 -11.13 -0.47 -16.14
CA LEU A 45 -10.91 -1.93 -16.01
C LEU A 45 -10.76 -2.45 -14.57
N ALA A 46 -10.76 -1.60 -13.53
CA ALA A 46 -10.64 -2.04 -12.12
C ALA A 46 -11.82 -1.50 -11.30
N ARG A 47 -12.92 -2.25 -11.29
CA ARG A 47 -14.25 -1.77 -10.86
C ARG A 47 -14.61 -1.95 -9.38
N ARG A 48 -13.79 -2.52 -8.50
CA ARG A 48 -14.10 -2.63 -7.06
C ARG A 48 -12.82 -2.81 -6.22
N ILE A 49 -12.22 -1.74 -5.72
CA ILE A 49 -11.12 -1.87 -4.73
C ILE A 49 -11.77 -1.88 -3.34
N SER A 50 -11.24 -2.62 -2.37
CA SER A 50 -11.78 -2.69 -1.00
C SER A 50 -10.99 -1.83 -0.03
N SER A 51 -11.72 -1.24 0.92
CA SER A 51 -11.22 -0.23 1.86
C SER A 51 -9.83 -0.57 2.37
N CYS A 52 -8.89 0.33 2.08
CA CYS A 52 -7.47 0.18 2.32
C CYS A 52 -7.13 -0.04 3.81
N ILE A 53 -5.95 -0.60 4.04
CA ILE A 53 -5.40 -0.88 5.36
C ILE A 53 -5.38 0.38 6.25
N ALA A 54 -4.97 1.52 5.69
CA ALA A 54 -4.90 2.77 6.45
C ALA A 54 -6.28 3.19 6.99
N GLY A 55 -7.33 3.15 6.16
CA GLY A 55 -8.67 3.54 6.58
C GLY A 55 -9.25 2.69 7.70
N ILE A 56 -9.04 1.37 7.64
CA ILE A 56 -9.47 0.48 8.72
C ILE A 56 -8.62 0.69 9.97
N SER A 57 -7.32 0.91 9.83
CA SER A 57 -6.46 1.23 10.97
C SER A 57 -6.79 2.57 11.62
N VAL A 58 -7.29 3.56 10.87
CA VAL A 58 -7.87 4.78 11.47
C VAL A 58 -9.02 4.43 12.40
N ILE A 59 -9.94 3.57 11.96
CA ILE A 59 -11.05 3.10 12.79
C ILE A 59 -10.52 2.36 14.03
N GLU A 60 -9.54 1.47 13.87
CA GLU A 60 -8.91 0.78 15.02
C GLU A 60 -8.30 1.78 16.03
N GLY A 61 -7.59 2.81 15.56
CA GLY A 61 -6.99 3.84 16.40
C GLY A 61 -8.03 4.74 17.08
N LEU A 62 -9.13 5.08 16.40
CA LEU A 62 -10.25 5.83 16.97
C LEU A 62 -10.93 5.04 18.10
N LEU A 63 -11.11 3.73 17.91
CA LEU A 63 -11.80 2.85 18.86
C LEU A 63 -10.93 2.44 20.06
N GLN A 64 -9.60 2.45 19.93
CA GLN A 64 -8.72 2.08 21.03
C GLN A 64 -8.92 2.97 22.28
N GLU A 65 -9.20 4.24 22.05
CA GLU A 65 -9.39 5.25 23.10
C GLU A 65 -10.89 5.49 23.41
N TYR A 66 -11.79 4.73 22.79
CA TYR A 66 -13.24 4.87 22.94
C TYR A 66 -13.76 3.94 24.05
N ASP A 67 -14.19 4.51 25.17
CA ASP A 67 -14.72 3.74 26.31
C ASP A 67 -15.95 4.43 26.95
N GLU A 68 -16.49 3.84 28.03
CA GLU A 68 -17.67 4.37 28.72
C GLU A 68 -17.44 5.76 29.34
N GLY A 69 -16.18 6.14 29.62
CA GLY A 69 -15.79 7.42 30.21
C GLY A 69 -15.22 8.45 29.22
N ASN A 70 -14.90 8.03 27.99
CA ASN A 70 -14.29 8.85 26.96
C ASN A 70 -14.96 8.59 25.59
N GLN A 71 -15.88 9.47 25.21
CA GLN A 71 -16.61 9.44 23.94
C GLN A 71 -16.34 10.75 23.17
N PRO A 72 -15.21 10.81 22.43
CA PRO A 72 -14.78 12.04 21.75
C PRO A 72 -15.64 12.42 20.53
N PHE A 73 -16.51 11.51 20.06
CA PHE A 73 -17.42 11.72 18.94
C PHE A 73 -18.62 10.77 19.02
N ASP A 74 -19.77 11.17 18.48
CA ASP A 74 -21.01 10.39 18.56
C ASP A 74 -21.27 9.56 17.29
N THR A 75 -20.72 9.99 16.15
CA THR A 75 -20.96 9.36 14.85
C THR A 75 -19.66 9.06 14.10
N LEU A 76 -19.50 7.82 13.67
CA LEU A 76 -18.44 7.37 12.77
C LEU A 76 -19.03 6.99 11.42
N VAL A 77 -18.57 7.64 10.35
CA VAL A 77 -18.96 7.33 8.97
C VAL A 77 -17.79 6.74 8.21
N LEU A 78 -17.99 5.56 7.62
CA LEU A 78 -17.06 4.94 6.68
C LEU A 78 -17.58 5.11 5.25
N VAL A 79 -16.85 5.83 4.39
CA VAL A 79 -17.16 5.92 2.95
C VAL A 79 -16.19 5.06 2.16
N SER A 80 -16.71 4.05 1.45
CA SER A 80 -15.92 3.12 0.65
C SER A 80 -16.58 2.81 -0.69
N ALA A 81 -15.79 2.61 -1.74
CA ALA A 81 -16.28 2.17 -3.05
C ALA A 81 -16.59 0.67 -3.11
N SER A 82 -16.41 -0.08 -2.01
CA SER A 82 -16.64 -1.53 -1.94
C SER A 82 -17.30 -1.94 -0.64
N ARG A 83 -17.93 -3.12 -0.68
CA ARG A 83 -18.59 -3.77 0.46
C ARG A 83 -17.64 -4.60 1.31
N LEU A 84 -16.42 -4.79 0.83
CA LEU A 84 -15.38 -5.53 1.56
C LEU A 84 -14.41 -4.54 2.20
N THR A 85 -13.87 -4.94 3.34
CA THR A 85 -12.83 -4.21 4.06
C THR A 85 -11.63 -5.08 4.33
N LYS A 86 -10.46 -4.46 4.50
CA LYS A 86 -9.29 -5.18 4.99
C LYS A 86 -9.44 -5.49 6.48
N LYS A 87 -8.91 -6.64 6.88
CA LYS A 87 -8.80 -7.06 8.28
C LYS A 87 -7.37 -7.50 8.55
N ILE A 88 -6.81 -7.00 9.64
CA ILE A 88 -5.53 -7.47 10.16
C ILE A 88 -5.77 -8.73 10.99
N ASN A 89 -5.08 -9.81 10.65
CA ASN A 89 -5.13 -11.09 11.36
C ASN A 89 -3.72 -11.53 11.75
N ASN A 90 -3.61 -12.42 12.75
CA ASN A 90 -2.33 -12.98 13.21
C ASN A 90 -1.29 -11.90 13.53
N PHE A 91 -1.74 -10.80 14.15
CA PHE A 91 -0.90 -9.68 14.50
C PHE A 91 0.13 -10.09 15.56
N GLN A 92 1.40 -9.81 15.27
CA GLN A 92 2.53 -10.06 16.15
C GLN A 92 3.44 -8.85 16.17
N VAL A 93 3.79 -8.43 17.38
CA VAL A 93 4.84 -7.44 17.63
C VAL A 93 6.15 -8.21 17.82
N LYS A 94 7.18 -7.87 17.04
CA LYS A 94 8.50 -8.54 17.00
C LYS A 94 9.64 -7.69 17.56
N GLY A 95 9.30 -6.55 18.15
CA GLY A 95 10.22 -5.60 18.77
C GLY A 95 9.42 -4.42 19.28
N ARG A 96 9.95 -3.20 19.24
CA ARG A 96 9.21 -2.02 19.74
C ARG A 96 8.06 -1.61 18.83
N ASN A 97 8.33 -1.46 17.53
CA ASN A 97 7.39 -1.05 16.49
C ASN A 97 7.48 -1.96 15.24
N LEU A 98 8.32 -3.00 15.25
CA LEU A 98 8.33 -4.01 14.20
C LEU A 98 7.11 -4.93 14.31
N GLU A 99 6.26 -4.88 13.30
CA GLU A 99 5.02 -5.66 13.24
C GLU A 99 5.08 -6.71 12.12
N SER A 100 4.44 -7.86 12.34
CA SER A 100 4.12 -8.81 11.29
C SER A 100 2.68 -9.29 11.43
N TYR A 101 1.96 -9.35 10.31
CA TYR A 101 0.55 -9.70 10.30
C TYR A 101 0.09 -10.16 8.92
N ASP A 102 -1.05 -10.82 8.90
CA ASP A 102 -1.77 -11.20 7.69
C ASP A 102 -2.85 -10.17 7.38
N VAL A 103 -3.11 -9.97 6.09
CA VAL A 103 -4.20 -9.11 5.62
C VAL A 103 -5.23 -9.98 4.91
N THR A 104 -6.44 -10.03 5.45
CA THR A 104 -7.59 -10.71 4.85
C THR A 104 -8.69 -9.71 4.51
N GLU A 105 -9.77 -10.19 3.91
CA GLU A 105 -10.98 -9.42 3.65
C GLU A 105 -12.10 -9.84 4.60
N GLN A 106 -12.91 -8.88 5.01
CA GLN A 106 -14.16 -9.10 5.75
C GLN A 106 -15.26 -8.20 5.17
N ALA A 107 -16.52 -8.59 5.34
CA ALA A 107 -17.65 -7.73 4.96
C ALA A 107 -17.72 -6.48 5.87
N ILE A 108 -18.22 -5.35 5.37
CA ILE A 108 -18.44 -4.15 6.19
C ILE A 108 -19.37 -4.44 7.38
N GLU A 109 -20.33 -5.34 7.19
CA GLU A 109 -21.25 -5.77 8.23
C GLU A 109 -20.52 -6.48 9.39
N GLU A 110 -19.43 -7.20 9.11
CA GLU A 110 -18.61 -7.83 10.14
C GLU A 110 -17.80 -6.78 10.92
N LEU A 111 -17.28 -5.75 10.24
CA LEU A 111 -16.63 -4.61 10.90
C LEU A 111 -17.63 -3.87 11.79
N ALA A 112 -18.88 -3.70 11.35
CA ALA A 112 -19.92 -3.04 12.14
C ALA A 112 -20.19 -3.75 13.48
N LEU A 113 -20.02 -5.09 13.55
CA LEU A 113 -20.17 -5.85 14.78
C LEU A 113 -19.07 -5.58 15.82
N SER A 114 -17.89 -5.08 15.40
CA SER A 114 -16.81 -4.71 16.33
C SER A 114 -16.92 -3.28 16.84
N ILE A 115 -17.85 -2.47 16.31
CA ILE A 115 -18.08 -1.09 16.77
C ILE A 115 -18.88 -1.11 18.08
N PRO A 116 -18.48 -0.36 19.12
CA PRO A 116 -19.24 -0.21 20.35
C PRO A 116 -20.69 0.20 20.10
N SER A 117 -21.65 -0.41 20.81
CA SER A 117 -23.08 -0.17 20.59
C SER A 117 -23.56 1.24 20.92
N ASN A 118 -22.77 1.99 21.70
CA ASN A 118 -22.98 3.39 22.04
C ASN A 118 -22.41 4.36 20.98
N LEU A 119 -21.72 3.87 19.96
CA LEU A 119 -21.21 4.67 18.85
C LEU A 119 -22.07 4.46 17.61
N LYS A 120 -22.58 5.55 17.01
CA LYS A 120 -23.38 5.46 15.78
C LYS A 120 -22.45 5.24 14.59
N PHE A 121 -22.44 4.01 14.06
CA PHE A 121 -21.68 3.67 12.86
C PHE A 121 -22.55 3.71 11.60
N ILE A 122 -22.07 4.42 10.57
CA ILE A 122 -22.72 4.51 9.25
C ILE A 122 -21.70 4.07 8.19
N SER A 123 -22.03 3.06 7.41
CA SER A 123 -21.25 2.66 6.25
C SER A 123 -21.91 3.09 4.95
N ILE A 124 -21.18 3.79 4.09
CA ILE A 124 -21.61 4.28 2.79
C ILE A 124 -20.84 3.55 1.70
N ILE A 125 -21.58 2.88 0.79
CA ILE A 125 -21.01 2.29 -0.43
C ILE A 125 -21.08 3.33 -1.54
N GLY A 126 -20.04 4.15 -1.67
CA GLY A 126 -20.07 5.34 -2.50
C GLY A 126 -18.70 5.76 -3.01
N ASN A 127 -18.70 6.47 -4.12
CA ASN A 127 -17.50 7.03 -4.70
C ASN A 127 -17.44 8.55 -4.48
N VAL A 128 -16.57 9.00 -3.59
CA VAL A 128 -16.43 10.43 -3.25
C VAL A 128 -16.08 11.23 -4.51
N GLN A 129 -16.77 12.33 -4.76
CA GLN A 129 -16.47 13.23 -5.87
C GLN A 129 -15.70 14.44 -5.38
N HIS A 130 -16.25 15.12 -4.36
CA HIS A 130 -15.66 16.33 -3.79
C HIS A 130 -15.82 16.39 -2.28
N VAL A 131 -14.81 16.95 -1.61
CA VAL A 131 -14.88 17.44 -0.23
C VAL A 131 -15.08 18.95 -0.27
N ASP A 132 -16.21 19.43 0.21
CA ASP A 132 -16.50 20.86 0.41
C ASP A 132 -15.99 21.28 1.78
N THR A 133 -14.96 22.13 1.80
CA THR A 133 -14.29 22.58 3.02
C THR A 133 -14.95 23.81 3.62
N ASN A 134 -15.74 24.55 2.83
CA ASN A 134 -16.48 25.70 3.33
C ASN A 134 -17.74 25.27 4.09
N ASN A 135 -18.46 24.29 3.53
CA ASN A 135 -19.72 23.81 4.09
C ASN A 135 -19.57 22.52 4.91
N LYS A 136 -18.35 21.98 5.00
CA LYS A 136 -18.03 20.69 5.63
C LYS A 136 -18.92 19.52 5.16
N LEU A 137 -19.00 19.37 3.83
CA LEU A 137 -19.78 18.33 3.16
C LEU A 137 -18.89 17.43 2.31
N ILE A 138 -19.23 16.15 2.22
CA ILE A 138 -18.64 15.20 1.27
C ILE A 138 -19.73 14.82 0.28
N SER A 139 -19.49 15.07 -1.00
CA SER A 139 -20.36 14.60 -2.09
C SER A 139 -19.85 13.27 -2.61
N TYR A 140 -20.75 12.32 -2.85
CA TYR A 140 -20.39 10.99 -3.38
C TYR A 140 -21.47 10.46 -4.32
N ILE A 141 -21.06 9.63 -5.28
CA ILE A 141 -21.97 8.84 -6.10
C ILE A 141 -22.34 7.59 -5.30
N ASP A 142 -23.62 7.39 -5.01
CA ASP A 142 -24.11 6.17 -4.35
C ASP A 142 -24.03 4.98 -5.31
N LEU A 143 -23.26 3.96 -4.93
CA LEU A 143 -23.07 2.76 -5.73
C LEU A 143 -24.16 1.71 -5.49
N ASN A 144 -25.05 1.92 -4.52
CA ASN A 144 -26.26 1.12 -4.37
C ASN A 144 -27.41 1.63 -5.26
N SER A 145 -27.34 2.89 -5.70
CA SER A 145 -28.35 3.49 -6.58
C SER A 145 -28.15 3.08 -8.04
N LEU A 146 -29.22 2.63 -8.69
CA LEU A 146 -29.21 2.24 -10.11
C LEU A 146 -28.91 3.42 -11.06
N ASN A 147 -29.15 4.65 -10.60
CA ASN A 147 -29.01 5.86 -11.42
C ASN A 147 -27.72 6.64 -11.12
N GLY A 148 -26.86 6.15 -10.21
CA GLY A 148 -25.65 6.86 -9.80
C GLY A 148 -25.96 8.22 -9.17
N GLU A 149 -26.95 8.26 -8.27
CA GLU A 149 -27.35 9.49 -7.59
C GLU A 149 -26.20 10.08 -6.78
N ILE A 150 -26.06 11.41 -6.83
CA ILE A 150 -25.10 12.13 -6.01
C ILE A 150 -25.76 12.47 -4.68
N LEU A 151 -25.21 11.95 -3.59
CA LEU A 151 -25.63 12.21 -2.24
C LEU A 151 -24.55 12.98 -1.48
N VAL A 152 -24.91 13.51 -0.32
CA VAL A 152 -24.01 14.29 0.54
C VAL A 152 -24.05 13.80 1.98
N VAL A 153 -22.92 13.92 2.68
CA VAL A 153 -22.81 13.66 4.12
C VAL A 153 -21.99 14.79 4.77
N ASN A 154 -22.39 15.23 5.97
CA ASN A 154 -21.66 16.21 6.76
C ASN A 154 -20.45 15.57 7.45
N TYR A 155 -19.44 16.38 7.79
CA TYR A 155 -18.34 15.98 8.66
C TYR A 155 -17.95 17.11 9.61
N ASP A 156 -17.44 16.77 10.80
CA ASP A 156 -16.69 17.71 11.64
C ASP A 156 -15.20 17.50 11.46
N VAL A 157 -14.79 16.23 11.39
CA VAL A 157 -13.44 15.76 11.10
C VAL A 157 -13.50 14.73 9.99
N ILE A 158 -12.54 14.78 9.06
CA ILE A 158 -12.37 13.80 7.97
C ILE A 158 -10.95 13.24 7.98
N CYS A 159 -10.79 11.93 7.77
CA CYS A 159 -9.51 11.30 7.48
C CYS A 159 -9.49 10.68 6.07
N ILE A 160 -8.62 11.20 5.21
CA ILE A 160 -8.46 10.79 3.82
C ILE A 160 -7.48 9.62 3.73
N CYS A 161 -7.96 8.46 3.28
CA CYS A 161 -7.20 7.22 3.18
C CYS A 161 -7.33 6.57 1.80
N ASN A 162 -7.64 7.30 0.74
CA ASN A 162 -7.90 6.74 -0.61
C ASN A 162 -6.68 6.16 -1.36
N GLY A 163 -5.55 6.02 -0.68
CA GLY A 163 -4.37 5.30 -1.15
C GLY A 163 -3.75 5.84 -2.45
N ALA A 164 -3.16 4.94 -3.23
CA ALA A 164 -2.48 5.26 -4.48
C ALA A 164 -2.90 4.32 -5.63
N SER A 165 -2.75 4.77 -6.86
CA SER A 165 -3.02 4.00 -8.07
C SER A 165 -1.74 3.68 -8.85
N PRO A 166 -1.61 2.50 -9.45
CA PRO A 166 -0.43 2.13 -10.22
C PRO A 166 -0.11 3.07 -11.37
N LYS A 167 1.17 3.38 -11.53
CA LYS A 167 1.68 4.15 -12.67
C LYS A 167 1.41 3.39 -13.96
N SER A 168 0.83 4.09 -14.92
CA SER A 168 0.59 3.54 -16.25
C SER A 168 1.87 3.57 -17.07
N LEU A 169 2.17 2.45 -17.74
CA LEU A 169 3.26 2.38 -18.69
C LEU A 169 2.86 3.25 -19.90
N SER A 170 3.65 4.28 -20.21
CA SER A 170 3.40 5.12 -21.38
C SER A 170 3.69 4.31 -22.64
N ILE A 171 2.66 3.98 -23.40
CA ILE A 171 2.76 3.09 -24.57
C ILE A 171 2.23 3.83 -25.78
N SER A 172 3.08 4.00 -26.79
CA SER A 172 2.65 4.39 -28.13
C SER A 172 2.35 3.14 -28.95
N SER A 173 1.07 2.83 -29.16
CA SER A 173 0.63 1.78 -30.10
C SER A 173 0.35 2.40 -31.46
N LYS A 174 0.90 1.80 -32.53
CA LYS A 174 0.57 2.21 -33.92
C LYS A 174 -0.86 1.82 -34.33
N ASP A 175 -1.41 0.74 -33.77
CA ASP A 175 -2.69 0.15 -34.21
C ASP A 175 -3.85 0.35 -33.22
N GLY A 176 -3.63 1.02 -32.08
CA GLY A 176 -4.67 1.51 -31.16
C GLY A 176 -5.65 0.47 -30.58
N LYS A 177 -5.51 -0.82 -30.89
CA LYS A 177 -6.43 -1.89 -30.51
C LYS A 177 -5.71 -3.00 -29.73
N HIS A 178 -6.29 -3.39 -28.60
CA HIS A 178 -6.06 -4.63 -27.84
C HIS A 178 -4.66 -4.88 -27.23
N ILE A 179 -3.82 -3.86 -27.05
CA ILE A 179 -2.58 -4.00 -26.26
C ILE A 179 -2.88 -3.98 -24.75
N GLU A 180 -3.84 -3.15 -24.32
CA GLU A 180 -4.17 -2.96 -22.89
C GLU A 180 -4.52 -4.28 -22.19
N ASP A 181 -5.25 -5.18 -22.85
CA ASP A 181 -5.61 -6.50 -22.30
C ASP A 181 -4.40 -7.42 -22.06
N LYS A 182 -3.23 -7.11 -22.63
CA LYS A 182 -1.99 -7.88 -22.46
C LYS A 182 -0.97 -7.20 -21.54
N ILE A 183 -1.34 -6.05 -20.96
CA ILE A 183 -0.51 -5.32 -20.01
C ILE A 183 -1.24 -5.31 -18.68
N ILE A 184 -0.76 -6.14 -17.77
CA ILE A 184 -1.37 -6.36 -16.48
C ILE A 184 -0.65 -5.53 -15.45
N VAL A 185 -1.44 -4.86 -14.63
CA VAL A 185 -0.99 -4.23 -13.41
C VAL A 185 -1.56 -5.05 -12.27
N LEU A 186 -0.70 -5.46 -11.33
CA LEU A 186 -1.15 -6.17 -10.15
C LEU A 186 -1.35 -5.16 -9.03
N ARG A 187 -2.61 -4.96 -8.67
CA ARG A 187 -2.98 -4.15 -7.50
C ARG A 187 -3.73 -5.00 -6.52
N ASP A 188 -4.68 -5.78 -7.00
CA ASP A 188 -5.68 -6.45 -6.18
C ASP A 188 -5.94 -7.92 -6.53
N ILE A 189 -6.70 -8.62 -5.70
CA ILE A 189 -7.01 -10.05 -5.88
C ILE A 189 -7.58 -10.36 -7.27
N ASP A 190 -8.38 -9.48 -7.86
CA ASP A 190 -9.00 -9.77 -9.16
C ASP A 190 -8.04 -9.48 -10.31
N THR A 191 -7.14 -8.50 -10.18
CA THR A 191 -6.00 -8.39 -11.09
C THR A 191 -5.09 -9.62 -11.02
N VAL A 192 -4.95 -10.26 -9.86
CA VAL A 192 -4.20 -11.52 -9.70
C VAL A 192 -4.91 -12.69 -10.36
N LYS A 193 -6.24 -12.81 -10.20
CA LYS A 193 -7.03 -13.82 -10.92
C LYS A 193 -6.93 -13.64 -12.44
N THR A 194 -7.13 -12.41 -12.92
CA THR A 194 -6.99 -12.04 -14.33
C THR A 194 -5.60 -12.38 -14.86
N PHE A 195 -4.56 -12.06 -14.09
CA PHE A 195 -3.17 -12.40 -14.43
C PHE A 195 -2.99 -13.91 -14.55
N ARG A 196 -3.46 -14.69 -13.56
CA ARG A 196 -3.37 -16.15 -13.55
C ARG A 196 -4.05 -16.77 -14.77
N GLU A 197 -5.26 -16.33 -15.10
CA GLU A 197 -6.00 -16.81 -16.27
C GLU A 197 -5.22 -16.60 -17.56
N LYS A 198 -4.62 -15.42 -17.74
CA LYS A 198 -3.78 -15.11 -18.91
C LYS A 198 -2.46 -15.88 -18.91
N LEU A 199 -1.86 -16.04 -17.72
CA LEU A 199 -0.58 -16.70 -17.54
C LEU A 199 -0.62 -18.16 -18.04
N HIS A 200 -1.72 -18.88 -17.84
CA HIS A 200 -1.86 -20.28 -18.31
C HIS A 200 -1.61 -20.48 -19.82
N THR A 201 -1.75 -19.42 -20.63
CA THR A 201 -1.47 -19.46 -22.07
C THR A 201 -0.14 -18.79 -22.46
N CYS A 202 0.52 -18.14 -21.51
CA CYS A 202 1.75 -17.38 -21.70
C CYS A 202 2.96 -18.32 -21.83
N ARG A 203 3.74 -18.15 -22.90
CA ARG A 203 5.03 -18.80 -23.11
C ARG A 203 6.18 -17.87 -22.71
N HIS A 204 6.03 -16.57 -22.92
CA HIS A 204 7.03 -15.57 -22.53
C HIS A 204 6.38 -14.38 -21.81
N LEU A 205 6.73 -14.21 -20.54
CA LEU A 205 6.29 -13.12 -19.67
C LEU A 205 7.38 -12.05 -19.57
N VAL A 206 7.01 -10.78 -19.74
CA VAL A 206 7.89 -9.65 -19.39
C VAL A 206 7.38 -8.97 -18.12
N ILE A 207 8.29 -8.75 -17.17
CA ILE A 207 8.03 -8.01 -15.94
C ILE A 207 8.82 -6.71 -16.00
N VAL A 208 8.16 -5.58 -15.80
CA VAL A 208 8.77 -4.24 -15.82
C VAL A 208 8.62 -3.58 -14.47
N GLY A 209 9.74 -3.16 -13.87
CA GLY A 209 9.78 -2.55 -12.53
C GLY A 209 10.64 -3.35 -11.57
N ASN A 210 11.02 -2.75 -10.44
CA ASN A 210 12.01 -3.31 -9.51
C ASN A 210 11.51 -3.44 -8.06
N GLY A 211 10.19 -3.32 -7.87
CA GLY A 211 9.56 -3.32 -6.56
C GLY A 211 9.14 -4.72 -6.07
N GLY A 212 8.42 -4.75 -4.95
CA GLY A 212 8.02 -6.00 -4.28
C GLY A 212 7.21 -6.95 -5.16
N ILE A 213 6.28 -6.41 -5.96
CA ILE A 213 5.49 -7.19 -6.92
C ILE A 213 6.40 -7.93 -7.91
N SER A 214 7.40 -7.25 -8.46
CA SER A 214 8.35 -7.86 -9.41
C SER A 214 9.19 -8.95 -8.74
N LEU A 215 9.73 -8.67 -7.56
CA LEU A 215 10.53 -9.61 -6.78
C LEU A 215 9.77 -10.90 -6.50
N GLU A 216 8.52 -10.78 -6.05
CA GLU A 216 7.67 -11.94 -5.77
C GLU A 216 7.32 -12.74 -7.03
N LEU A 217 6.89 -12.06 -8.11
CA LEU A 217 6.51 -12.74 -9.35
C LEU A 217 7.66 -13.53 -9.97
N ILE A 218 8.87 -12.97 -9.95
CA ILE A 218 10.05 -13.63 -10.55
C ILE A 218 10.33 -14.97 -9.88
N SER A 219 10.13 -15.03 -8.56
CA SER A 219 10.33 -16.23 -7.75
C SER A 219 9.19 -17.26 -7.88
N LYS A 220 7.95 -16.82 -8.09
CA LYS A 220 6.75 -17.69 -8.03
C LYS A 220 6.18 -18.10 -9.39
N VAL A 221 6.38 -17.31 -10.44
CA VAL A 221 5.93 -17.68 -11.79
C VAL A 221 6.82 -18.79 -12.33
N SER A 222 6.23 -19.90 -12.76
CA SER A 222 6.92 -21.05 -13.34
C SER A 222 6.34 -21.40 -14.72
N ASN A 223 6.96 -22.33 -15.45
CA ASN A 223 6.46 -22.85 -16.74
C ASN A 223 6.26 -21.81 -17.87
N CYS A 224 7.05 -20.72 -17.87
CA CYS A 224 7.23 -19.83 -19.01
C CYS A 224 8.61 -19.16 -18.98
N GLY A 225 9.10 -18.73 -20.15
CA GLY A 225 10.24 -17.84 -20.24
C GLY A 225 9.94 -16.49 -19.61
N LYS A 226 10.89 -15.93 -18.87
CA LYS A 226 10.74 -14.66 -18.15
C LYS A 226 11.81 -13.67 -18.60
N THR A 227 11.40 -12.45 -18.93
CA THR A 227 12.33 -11.31 -19.03
C THR A 227 11.97 -10.26 -17.99
N TRP A 228 12.95 -9.84 -17.20
CA TRP A 228 12.79 -8.82 -16.19
C TRP A 228 13.56 -7.55 -16.60
N ILE A 229 12.84 -6.45 -16.79
CA ILE A 229 13.42 -5.16 -17.17
C ILE A 229 13.46 -4.24 -15.94
N VAL A 230 14.67 -3.83 -15.58
CA VAL A 230 14.99 -3.06 -14.37
C VAL A 230 15.78 -1.81 -14.77
N ARG A 231 15.36 -0.65 -14.24
CA ARG A 231 16.03 0.64 -14.51
C ARG A 231 17.33 0.80 -13.73
N ASP A 232 17.46 0.10 -12.61
CA ASP A 232 18.58 0.17 -11.70
C ASP A 232 19.73 -0.77 -12.09
N GLU A 233 20.87 -0.62 -11.40
CA GLU A 233 22.04 -1.49 -11.57
C GLU A 233 21.90 -2.85 -10.90
N SER A 234 20.95 -2.97 -9.96
CA SER A 234 20.68 -4.20 -9.21
C SER A 234 19.16 -4.39 -9.03
N ILE A 235 18.76 -5.60 -8.62
CA ILE A 235 17.35 -5.87 -8.34
C ILE A 235 16.98 -5.42 -6.93
N GLY A 236 15.70 -5.11 -6.70
CA GLY A 236 15.15 -4.85 -5.37
C GLY A 236 15.80 -3.66 -4.65
N THR A 237 16.32 -2.67 -5.38
CA THR A 237 17.05 -1.52 -4.82
C THR A 237 16.24 -0.70 -3.83
N THR A 238 14.91 -0.77 -3.91
CA THR A 238 13.99 -0.17 -2.94
C THR A 238 14.06 -0.83 -1.56
N PHE A 239 14.45 -2.09 -1.48
CA PHE A 239 14.43 -2.90 -0.26
C PHE A 239 15.82 -3.28 0.24
N PHE A 240 16.80 -3.45 -0.64
CA PHE A 240 18.13 -3.93 -0.25
C PHE A 240 19.20 -3.58 -1.29
N ASP A 241 20.47 -3.72 -0.92
CA ASP A 241 21.60 -3.42 -1.80
C ASP A 241 21.99 -4.58 -2.74
N SER A 242 23.00 -4.35 -3.56
CA SER A 242 23.48 -5.33 -4.53
C SER A 242 24.06 -6.62 -3.92
N GLY A 243 24.58 -6.56 -2.70
CA GLY A 243 25.10 -7.73 -1.99
C GLY A 243 23.97 -8.65 -1.54
N ALA A 244 22.93 -8.07 -0.93
CA ALA A 244 21.70 -8.77 -0.59
C ALA A 244 20.95 -9.29 -1.83
N ALA A 245 20.90 -8.50 -2.91
CA ALA A 245 20.31 -8.92 -4.18
C ALA A 245 21.00 -10.17 -4.76
N LYS A 246 22.33 -10.21 -4.71
CA LYS A 246 23.11 -11.37 -5.12
C LYS A 246 22.82 -12.59 -4.25
N PHE A 247 22.79 -12.42 -2.92
CA PHE A 247 22.44 -13.47 -1.96
C PHE A 247 21.09 -14.12 -2.31
N LEU A 248 20.05 -13.31 -2.54
CA LEU A 248 18.70 -13.77 -2.86
C LEU A 248 18.59 -14.46 -4.23
N LEU A 249 19.33 -13.99 -5.23
CA LEU A 249 19.33 -14.61 -6.56
C LEU A 249 20.05 -15.96 -6.56
N GLU A 250 21.19 -16.08 -5.87
CA GLU A 250 21.93 -17.34 -5.80
C GLU A 250 21.11 -18.45 -5.12
N SER A 251 20.29 -18.11 -4.12
CA SER A 251 19.37 -19.05 -3.48
C SER A 251 18.24 -19.56 -4.39
N THR A 252 17.89 -18.86 -5.47
CA THR A 252 16.90 -19.40 -6.43
C THR A 252 17.47 -20.46 -7.36
N SER A 253 18.80 -20.52 -7.50
CA SER A 253 19.50 -21.50 -8.33
C SER A 253 19.84 -22.78 -7.57
N GLN A 254 19.85 -22.72 -6.24
CA GLN A 254 20.06 -23.85 -5.36
C GLN A 254 18.68 -24.30 -4.87
N THR A 255 18.24 -25.50 -5.23
CA THR A 255 17.06 -26.13 -4.64
C THR A 255 17.34 -26.41 -3.17
N ASN A 256 17.25 -25.40 -2.32
CA ASN A 256 17.33 -25.57 -0.88
C ASN A 256 15.93 -25.92 -0.38
N ASP A 257 15.86 -27.03 0.35
CA ASP A 257 14.74 -27.41 1.21
C ASP A 257 14.58 -26.36 2.32
N LEU A 258 14.15 -25.15 1.97
CA LEU A 258 13.62 -24.22 2.94
C LEU A 258 12.25 -24.76 3.33
N ASP A 259 12.01 -24.88 4.64
CA ASP A 259 10.72 -25.32 5.16
C ASP A 259 9.61 -24.52 4.47
N PRO A 260 8.60 -25.19 3.87
CA PRO A 260 7.53 -24.49 3.20
C PRO A 260 6.89 -23.56 4.23
N ILE A 261 6.94 -22.26 3.96
CA ILE A 261 6.19 -21.24 4.70
C ILE A 261 4.77 -21.79 4.82
N VAL A 262 4.38 -22.16 6.05
CA VAL A 262 3.15 -22.89 6.36
C VAL A 262 2.03 -22.38 5.47
N SER A 263 1.50 -23.25 4.61
CA SER A 263 0.31 -23.00 3.81
C SER A 263 -0.82 -22.58 4.76
N ARG A 264 -1.07 -21.28 4.84
CA ARG A 264 -2.12 -20.70 5.67
C ARG A 264 -3.28 -20.36 4.75
N SER A 265 -4.25 -21.27 4.72
CA SER A 265 -5.50 -21.12 3.98
C SER A 265 -6.21 -19.82 4.36
N ARG A 266 -6.45 -18.95 3.38
CA ARG A 266 -7.34 -17.80 3.55
C ARG A 266 -8.78 -18.20 3.30
N VAL A 267 -9.68 -17.76 4.18
CA VAL A 267 -11.11 -17.75 3.88
C VAL A 267 -11.40 -16.47 3.10
N ALA A 268 -11.53 -16.58 1.78
CA ALA A 268 -12.10 -15.51 0.97
C ALA A 268 -13.63 -15.62 1.03
N TYR A 269 -14.31 -14.56 1.47
CA TYR A 269 -15.77 -14.52 1.48
C TYR A 269 -16.28 -14.09 0.11
N SER A 270 -17.01 -14.96 -0.58
CA SER A 270 -17.88 -14.56 -1.70
C SER A 270 -19.24 -14.20 -1.13
N VAL A 271 -19.60 -12.91 -1.12
CA VAL A 271 -20.99 -12.52 -0.85
C VAL A 271 -21.84 -13.00 -2.03
N ASP A 272 -22.89 -13.77 -1.74
CA ASP A 272 -23.68 -14.49 -2.73
C ASP A 272 -24.28 -13.59 -3.84
N LYS A 273 -24.36 -14.21 -5.01
CA LYS A 273 -24.78 -13.69 -6.32
C LYS A 273 -26.11 -12.93 -6.30
N VAL A 274 -26.05 -11.62 -6.56
CA VAL A 274 -27.01 -10.93 -7.44
C VAL A 274 -26.22 -10.01 -8.37
N ASP A 275 -26.50 -10.17 -9.66
CA ASP A 275 -26.03 -9.42 -10.85
C ASP A 275 -24.72 -9.84 -11.54
N ASN A 276 -24.91 -10.29 -12.79
CA ASN A 276 -23.90 -10.60 -13.81
C ASN A 276 -23.13 -9.34 -14.23
N ALA A 277 -22.21 -8.88 -13.39
CA ALA A 277 -21.21 -7.89 -13.75
C ALA A 277 -19.86 -8.29 -13.13
N GLU A 278 -18.85 -8.42 -14.00
CA GLU A 278 -17.45 -8.73 -13.64
C GLU A 278 -16.94 -7.76 -12.57
N SER A 279 -16.41 -8.32 -11.48
CA SER A 279 -16.04 -7.63 -10.24
C SER A 279 -14.52 -7.57 -10.07
N SER A 280 -14.01 -6.50 -9.44
CA SER A 280 -12.60 -6.31 -9.07
C SER A 280 -12.44 -6.32 -7.53
N GLY A 281 -11.23 -6.49 -7.00
CA GLY A 281 -10.96 -6.71 -5.57
C GLY A 281 -10.00 -5.66 -4.98
N PRO A 282 -9.60 -5.77 -3.69
CA PRO A 282 -8.68 -4.83 -3.04
C PRO A 282 -7.18 -5.12 -3.16
N ALA A 283 -6.39 -4.09 -2.81
CA ALA A 283 -4.94 -4.10 -2.74
C ALA A 283 -4.35 -5.39 -2.11
N ILE A 284 -3.34 -5.92 -2.77
CA ILE A 284 -2.55 -7.10 -2.42
C ILE A 284 -1.78 -6.87 -1.12
N GLY A 285 -1.88 -7.80 -0.16
CA GLY A 285 -1.10 -7.82 1.09
C GLY A 285 0.07 -8.83 1.06
N PRO A 286 0.87 -8.94 2.13
CA PRO A 286 2.19 -9.62 2.16
C PRO A 286 2.27 -11.05 1.61
N TYR A 287 1.17 -11.81 1.68
CA TYR A 287 1.17 -13.23 1.30
C TYR A 287 0.30 -13.54 0.07
N TRP A 288 -0.06 -12.52 -0.72
CA TRP A 288 -1.08 -12.61 -1.78
C TRP A 288 -0.89 -13.75 -2.78
N LEU A 289 0.33 -14.21 -2.99
CA LEU A 289 0.65 -15.31 -3.89
C LEU A 289 0.64 -16.70 -3.23
N GLN A 290 0.40 -16.82 -1.92
CA GLN A 290 0.56 -18.09 -1.21
C GLN A 290 -0.46 -19.16 -1.65
N ASP A 291 -1.63 -18.72 -2.14
CA ASP A 291 -2.72 -19.61 -2.57
C ASP A 291 -2.80 -19.80 -4.10
N PHE A 292 -1.89 -19.18 -4.86
CA PHE A 292 -1.94 -19.19 -6.32
C PHE A 292 -0.77 -19.98 -6.92
N THR A 293 -1.09 -21.05 -7.63
CA THR A 293 -0.15 -21.66 -8.57
C THR A 293 -0.08 -20.77 -9.81
N LEU A 294 1.09 -20.19 -10.07
CA LEU A 294 1.35 -19.29 -11.18
C LEU A 294 2.16 -19.98 -12.27
N ASP A 295 1.47 -20.81 -13.05
CA ASP A 295 2.10 -21.60 -14.12
C ASP A 295 1.74 -21.07 -15.51
N GLY A 296 2.80 -20.84 -16.29
CA GLY A 296 2.75 -20.61 -17.71
C GLY A 296 2.42 -21.87 -18.53
N LYS A 297 2.48 -21.73 -19.86
CA LYS A 297 2.09 -22.78 -20.81
C LYS A 297 3.13 -23.89 -20.99
N GLN A 298 4.42 -23.60 -20.82
CA GLN A 298 5.54 -24.47 -21.20
C GLN A 298 6.16 -25.15 -19.99
N ILE A 299 5.78 -26.40 -19.74
CA ILE A 299 6.32 -27.20 -18.64
C ILE A 299 7.85 -27.30 -18.73
N GLY A 300 8.54 -26.89 -17.67
CA GLY A 300 9.99 -26.98 -17.55
C GLY A 300 10.79 -25.86 -18.21
N ASP A 301 10.15 -24.92 -18.94
CA ASP A 301 10.79 -23.67 -19.32
C ASP A 301 10.57 -22.63 -18.22
N SER A 302 11.64 -22.16 -17.61
CA SER A 302 11.60 -21.12 -16.57
C SER A 302 12.80 -20.19 -16.67
N LYS A 303 13.40 -20.10 -17.87
CA LYS A 303 14.60 -19.30 -18.08
C LYS A 303 14.30 -17.83 -17.77
N LEU A 304 15.06 -17.28 -16.82
CA LEU A 304 15.01 -15.87 -16.45
C LEU A 304 16.13 -15.10 -17.16
N ASN A 305 15.77 -14.06 -17.91
CA ASN A 305 16.69 -13.07 -18.44
C ASN A 305 16.45 -11.73 -17.73
N ILE A 306 17.50 -11.14 -17.15
CA ILE A 306 17.39 -9.83 -16.48
C ILE A 306 18.11 -8.78 -17.32
N HIS A 307 17.46 -7.65 -17.56
CA HIS A 307 17.98 -6.48 -18.25
C HIS A 307 18.04 -5.31 -17.28
N TYR A 308 19.24 -5.05 -16.76
CA TYR A 308 19.55 -3.91 -15.90
C TYR A 308 19.76 -2.63 -16.71
N LYS A 309 19.62 -1.48 -16.04
CA LYS A 309 19.81 -0.13 -16.64
C LYS A 309 19.00 0.07 -17.91
N ASP A 310 17.81 -0.50 -17.98
CA ASP A 310 16.98 -0.46 -19.18
C ASP A 310 15.53 -0.08 -18.85
N GLU A 311 14.82 0.41 -19.86
CA GLU A 311 13.46 0.90 -19.72
C GLU A 311 12.67 0.61 -20.97
N VAL A 312 11.39 0.23 -20.81
CA VAL A 312 10.46 0.09 -21.93
C VAL A 312 10.10 1.47 -22.47
N ILE A 313 10.30 1.68 -23.77
CA ILE A 313 9.95 2.92 -24.48
C ILE A 313 8.71 2.72 -25.35
N VAL A 314 8.60 1.57 -26.02
CA VAL A 314 7.48 1.25 -26.91
C VAL A 314 7.02 -0.17 -26.67
N VAL A 315 5.70 -0.38 -26.74
CA VAL A 315 5.09 -1.71 -26.86
C VAL A 315 4.24 -1.70 -28.14
N GLU A 316 4.60 -2.57 -29.08
CA GLU A 316 3.90 -2.75 -30.34
C GLU A 316 3.08 -4.05 -30.33
N SER A 317 1.93 -4.04 -31.02
CA SER A 317 1.11 -5.24 -31.23
C SER A 317 1.61 -5.98 -32.45
N THR A 318 1.88 -7.28 -32.32
CA THR A 318 2.40 -8.13 -33.40
C THR A 318 1.56 -9.39 -33.54
N PRO A 319 0.24 -9.30 -33.80
CA PRO A 319 -0.67 -10.45 -33.72
C PRO A 319 -0.37 -11.56 -34.74
N ASP A 320 0.27 -11.21 -35.86
CA ASP A 320 0.63 -12.14 -36.93
C ASP A 320 2.01 -12.79 -36.72
N GLN A 321 2.75 -12.38 -35.68
CA GLN A 321 4.04 -12.96 -35.34
C GLN A 321 3.90 -14.11 -34.34
N GLU A 322 5.03 -14.78 -34.04
CA GLU A 322 5.05 -15.85 -33.03
C GLU A 322 4.50 -15.36 -31.69
N TYR A 323 4.85 -14.15 -31.28
CA TYR A 323 4.36 -13.50 -30.06
C TYR A 323 3.50 -12.29 -30.41
N PRO A 324 2.42 -12.05 -29.65
CA PRO A 324 1.46 -11.00 -29.96
C PRO A 324 1.91 -9.59 -29.54
N LEU A 325 3.04 -9.46 -28.83
CA LEU A 325 3.64 -8.20 -28.44
C LEU A 325 5.13 -8.17 -28.75
N GLU A 326 5.61 -6.97 -29.07
CA GLU A 326 7.02 -6.65 -29.18
C GLU A 326 7.34 -5.39 -28.35
N ILE A 327 8.38 -5.47 -27.53
CA ILE A 327 8.83 -4.40 -26.64
C ILE A 327 10.13 -3.83 -27.20
N ILE A 328 10.19 -2.50 -27.32
CA ILE A 328 11.42 -1.76 -27.63
C ILE A 328 11.88 -1.04 -26.37
N THR A 329 13.13 -1.28 -26.02
CA THR A 329 13.76 -0.73 -24.82
C THR A 329 14.65 0.47 -25.14
N ARG A 330 15.00 1.26 -24.11
CA ARG A 330 15.90 2.41 -24.21
C ARG A 330 17.28 2.00 -24.73
N SER A 331 17.74 0.80 -24.40
CA SER A 331 19.00 0.24 -24.90
C SER A 331 18.96 -0.21 -26.37
N GLY A 332 17.80 -0.15 -27.02
CA GLY A 332 17.60 -0.58 -28.40
C GLY A 332 17.33 -2.08 -28.56
N ARG A 333 17.09 -2.82 -27.46
CA ARG A 333 16.67 -4.23 -27.54
C ARG A 333 15.21 -4.32 -27.95
N THR A 334 14.95 -5.36 -28.73
CA THR A 334 13.62 -5.81 -29.13
C THR A 334 13.32 -7.13 -28.42
N ILE A 335 12.20 -7.21 -27.70
CA ILE A 335 11.82 -8.37 -26.89
C ILE A 335 10.37 -8.75 -27.25
N ALA A 336 10.20 -9.93 -27.84
CA ALA A 336 8.89 -10.47 -28.18
C ALA A 336 8.28 -11.22 -26.98
N CYS A 337 6.99 -11.05 -26.69
CA CYS A 337 6.33 -11.68 -25.54
C CYS A 337 4.81 -11.84 -25.68
N ASP A 338 4.22 -12.67 -24.81
CA ASP A 338 2.76 -12.87 -24.77
C ASP A 338 2.06 -11.90 -23.82
N LEU A 339 2.74 -11.54 -22.72
CA LEU A 339 2.15 -10.82 -21.59
C LEU A 339 3.18 -9.90 -20.95
N ILE A 340 2.75 -8.71 -20.52
CA ILE A 340 3.57 -7.78 -19.74
C ILE A 340 2.92 -7.59 -18.37
N VAL A 341 3.70 -7.65 -17.29
CA VAL A 341 3.33 -7.11 -15.99
C VAL A 341 4.05 -5.79 -15.75
N SER A 342 3.27 -4.72 -15.56
CA SER A 342 3.76 -3.39 -15.23
C SER A 342 3.70 -3.17 -13.71
N ALA A 343 4.86 -3.09 -13.08
CA ALA A 343 5.06 -2.89 -11.64
C ALA A 343 6.04 -1.72 -11.37
N ILE A 344 5.79 -0.59 -12.03
CA ILE A 344 6.69 0.59 -12.06
C ILE A 344 6.39 1.64 -10.96
N GLY A 345 5.67 1.24 -9.91
CA GLY A 345 5.26 2.09 -8.80
C GLY A 345 3.82 2.59 -8.89
N VAL A 346 3.46 3.52 -8.00
CA VAL A 346 2.10 4.06 -7.84
C VAL A 346 2.16 5.60 -7.68
N ASP A 347 1.06 6.27 -7.96
CA ASP A 347 0.81 7.70 -7.72
C ASP A 347 -0.34 7.85 -6.70
N ALA A 348 -0.19 8.77 -5.75
CA ALA A 348 -1.22 9.05 -4.75
C ALA A 348 -2.54 9.49 -5.42
N ASN A 349 -3.67 9.02 -4.87
CA ASN A 349 -4.97 9.32 -5.44
C ASN A 349 -5.45 10.70 -5.00
N LYS A 350 -5.54 11.63 -5.94
CA LYS A 350 -6.03 12.98 -5.65
C LYS A 350 -7.57 13.03 -5.57
N LEU A 351 -8.09 13.54 -4.45
CA LEU A 351 -9.50 13.89 -4.25
C LEU A 351 -9.80 15.29 -4.79
N GLY A 352 -11.05 15.51 -5.24
CA GLY A 352 -11.54 16.83 -5.59
C GLY A 352 -11.97 17.62 -4.35
N PHE A 353 -11.77 18.94 -4.37
CA PHE A 353 -12.16 19.85 -3.29
C PHE A 353 -13.04 21.00 -3.82
N ILE A 354 -13.98 21.44 -3.00
CA ILE A 354 -14.75 22.68 -3.21
C ILE A 354 -14.36 23.63 -2.07
N GLY A 355 -13.76 24.77 -2.41
CA GLY A 355 -13.13 25.67 -1.44
C GLY A 355 -11.63 25.46 -1.34
N PRO A 356 -10.99 25.89 -0.23
CA PRO A 356 -9.58 25.61 0.03
C PRO A 356 -9.27 24.10 -0.04
N GLU A 357 -8.19 23.77 -0.73
CA GLU A 357 -7.67 22.40 -0.88
C GLU A 357 -6.41 22.24 0.00
N PRO A 358 -6.18 21.06 0.60
CA PRO A 358 -4.92 20.78 1.28
C PRO A 358 -3.69 20.89 0.37
N ASP A 359 -2.53 21.15 0.97
CA ASP A 359 -1.26 21.23 0.25
C ASP A 359 -0.94 19.90 -0.43
N TRP A 360 -0.58 19.93 -1.72
CA TRP A 360 -0.25 18.73 -2.51
C TRP A 360 1.22 18.74 -2.94
N SER A 361 1.96 17.67 -2.63
CA SER A 361 3.31 17.44 -3.13
C SER A 361 3.25 16.77 -4.50
N SER A 362 4.00 17.29 -5.47
CA SER A 362 4.08 16.77 -6.85
C SER A 362 5.39 16.04 -7.13
N THR A 363 5.98 15.41 -6.11
CA THR A 363 7.27 14.72 -6.23
C THR A 363 7.22 13.56 -7.23
N ARG A 364 8.39 13.16 -7.75
CA ARG A 364 8.53 12.01 -8.66
C ARG A 364 8.16 10.66 -8.00
N GLU A 365 8.08 10.64 -6.67
CA GLU A 365 7.70 9.50 -5.83
C GLU A 365 6.18 9.28 -5.74
N GLY A 366 5.43 9.93 -6.65
CA GLY A 366 3.99 9.72 -6.83
C GLY A 366 3.13 10.77 -6.14
N GLY A 367 3.72 11.81 -5.55
CA GLY A 367 3.03 12.92 -4.90
C GLY A 367 2.17 12.51 -3.70
N GLY A 368 1.37 13.44 -3.16
CA GLY A 368 0.44 13.15 -2.07
C GLY A 368 0.06 14.38 -1.27
N TRP A 369 -0.95 14.23 -0.41
CA TRP A 369 -1.36 15.27 0.54
C TRP A 369 -0.27 15.50 1.58
N ILE A 370 0.23 16.72 1.68
CA ILE A 370 1.26 17.05 2.66
C ILE A 370 0.62 17.05 4.05
N ILE A 371 1.20 16.25 4.94
CA ILE A 371 0.78 16.15 6.34
C ILE A 371 1.90 16.59 7.28
N ASP A 372 1.51 17.03 8.48
CA ASP A 372 2.43 17.17 9.60
C ASP A 372 2.65 15.84 10.33
N GLU A 373 3.39 15.88 11.43
CA GLU A 373 3.72 14.69 12.22
C GLU A 373 2.51 14.06 12.91
N GLU A 374 1.42 14.80 13.07
CA GLU A 374 0.16 14.39 13.72
C GLU A 374 -0.93 14.05 12.68
N MET A 375 -0.51 13.77 11.45
CA MET A 375 -1.35 13.35 10.31
C MET A 375 -2.34 14.43 9.83
N ARG A 376 -2.20 15.69 10.27
CA ARG A 376 -3.05 16.81 9.84
C ARG A 376 -2.58 17.34 8.50
N THR A 377 -3.53 17.72 7.66
CA THR A 377 -3.23 18.47 6.44
C THR A 377 -3.17 19.98 6.71
N SER A 378 -2.98 20.80 5.68
CA SER A 378 -3.03 22.27 5.82
C SER A 378 -4.43 22.84 6.06
N ILE A 379 -5.48 22.01 6.01
CA ILE A 379 -6.86 22.40 6.30
C ILE A 379 -7.32 21.82 7.63
N GLU A 380 -7.83 22.66 8.51
CA GLU A 380 -8.34 22.28 9.83
C GLU A 380 -9.46 21.22 9.72
N GLY A 381 -9.41 20.21 10.60
CA GLY A 381 -10.36 19.10 10.59
C GLY A 381 -10.14 18.07 9.48
N ILE A 382 -9.10 18.24 8.63
CA ILE A 382 -8.77 17.29 7.56
C ILE A 382 -7.43 16.62 7.87
N TYR A 383 -7.49 15.30 8.06
CA TYR A 383 -6.37 14.39 8.24
C TYR A 383 -6.20 13.54 7.00
N ALA A 384 -5.01 12.95 6.83
CA ALA A 384 -4.79 11.95 5.80
C ALA A 384 -3.78 10.89 6.27
N ALA A 385 -3.92 9.67 5.78
CA ALA A 385 -3.05 8.55 6.17
C ALA A 385 -2.85 7.51 5.05
N GLY A 386 -1.73 6.78 5.15
CA GLY A 386 -1.34 5.74 4.20
C GLY A 386 -0.80 6.30 2.89
N ASP A 387 -0.90 5.54 1.81
CA ASP A 387 -0.23 5.88 0.54
C ASP A 387 -0.68 7.22 -0.05
N VAL A 388 -1.79 7.82 0.36
CA VAL A 388 -2.26 9.09 -0.24
C VAL A 388 -1.44 10.32 0.21
N VAL A 389 -0.59 10.20 1.22
CA VAL A 389 0.08 11.34 1.84
C VAL A 389 1.51 11.55 1.33
N SER A 390 2.10 12.68 1.70
CA SER A 390 3.52 13.01 1.57
C SER A 390 4.05 13.51 2.91
N CYS A 391 5.15 12.92 3.38
CA CYS A 391 5.85 13.31 4.62
C CYS A 391 7.03 14.27 4.37
N GLU A 392 7.03 15.00 3.25
CA GLU A 392 8.14 15.89 2.83
C GLU A 392 8.53 16.96 3.87
N LYS A 393 7.58 17.36 4.73
CA LYS A 393 7.81 18.37 5.79
C LYS A 393 8.28 17.78 7.11
N TRP A 394 8.46 16.46 7.22
CA TRP A 394 8.90 15.82 8.47
C TRP A 394 10.39 16.06 8.73
N PRO A 395 10.83 15.99 10.01
CA PRO A 395 12.23 16.21 10.36
C PRO A 395 13.19 15.27 9.60
N ALA A 396 14.18 15.86 8.95
CA ALA A 396 15.13 15.15 8.09
C ALA A 396 16.16 14.31 8.86
N ASP A 397 16.19 14.36 10.18
CA ASP A 397 17.08 13.59 11.06
C ASP A 397 16.46 12.26 11.54
N ARG A 398 15.20 11.99 11.18
CA ARG A 398 14.53 10.73 11.51
C ARG A 398 15.13 9.54 10.76
N LEU A 399 15.19 8.40 11.45
CA LEU A 399 15.50 7.12 10.81
C LEU A 399 14.28 6.51 10.11
N TRP A 400 13.11 7.14 10.26
CA TRP A 400 11.91 6.86 9.48
C TRP A 400 11.86 7.68 8.20
N PHE A 401 11.40 7.07 7.11
CA PHE A 401 11.12 7.74 5.85
C PHE A 401 9.94 7.04 5.15
N GLN A 402 9.30 7.75 4.23
CA GLN A 402 8.10 7.25 3.59
C GLN A 402 8.41 6.17 2.55
N MET A 403 7.70 5.06 2.64
CA MET A 403 7.56 4.05 1.59
C MET A 403 6.10 3.59 1.53
N ARG A 404 5.57 3.39 0.32
CA ARG A 404 4.18 2.96 0.12
C ARG A 404 4.01 1.46 0.38
N LEU A 405 4.03 1.12 1.66
CA LEU A 405 4.01 -0.25 2.20
C LEU A 405 2.80 -0.45 3.08
N TRP A 406 2.28 -1.67 3.13
CA TRP A 406 1.16 -2.02 4.01
C TRP A 406 1.47 -1.80 5.50
N THR A 407 2.73 -1.98 5.93
CA THR A 407 3.17 -1.72 7.31
C THR A 407 3.03 -0.25 7.66
N GLN A 408 3.51 0.63 6.79
CA GLN A 408 3.34 2.07 6.98
C GLN A 408 1.87 2.49 6.88
N ALA A 409 1.11 1.94 5.93
CA ALA A 409 -0.32 2.25 5.84
C ALA A 409 -1.07 1.95 7.15
N ARG A 410 -0.76 0.82 7.80
CA ARG A 410 -1.33 0.47 9.11
C ARG A 410 -0.87 1.43 10.20
N GLN A 411 0.44 1.65 10.33
CA GLN A 411 1.03 2.56 11.34
C GLN A 411 0.44 3.97 11.23
N MET A 412 0.37 4.51 10.01
CA MET A 412 -0.19 5.83 9.71
C MET A 412 -1.68 5.92 10.01
N GLY A 413 -2.45 4.92 9.57
CA GLY A 413 -3.88 4.89 9.87
C GLY A 413 -4.14 4.86 11.37
N PHE A 414 -3.49 3.93 12.07
CA PHE A 414 -3.64 3.75 13.51
C PHE A 414 -3.28 5.02 14.28
N TYR A 415 -2.15 5.64 13.95
CA TYR A 415 -1.73 6.88 14.60
C TYR A 415 -2.64 8.07 14.27
N ALA A 416 -3.14 8.19 13.03
CA ALA A 416 -4.10 9.22 12.67
C ALA A 416 -5.39 9.13 13.50
N GLY A 417 -5.91 7.92 13.75
CA GLY A 417 -7.06 7.71 14.63
C GLY A 417 -6.80 8.24 16.06
N ARG A 418 -5.63 7.95 16.62
CA ARG A 418 -5.23 8.43 17.96
C ARG A 418 -5.00 9.94 18.00
N CYS A 419 -4.46 10.52 16.94
CA CYS A 419 -4.32 11.98 16.80
C CYS A 419 -5.69 12.66 16.78
N ILE A 420 -6.64 12.13 16.01
CA ILE A 420 -8.01 12.65 15.96
C ILE A 420 -8.64 12.64 17.36
N VAL A 421 -8.59 11.52 18.09
CA VAL A 421 -9.12 11.45 19.46
C VAL A 421 -8.43 12.43 20.38
N SER A 422 -7.10 12.50 20.34
CA SER A 422 -6.33 13.39 21.21
C SER A 422 -6.69 14.85 20.97
N HIS A 423 -6.81 15.26 19.71
CA HIS A 423 -7.19 16.63 19.36
C HIS A 423 -8.64 16.96 19.74
N LEU A 424 -9.59 16.02 19.60
CA LEU A 424 -10.96 16.21 20.06
C LEU A 424 -11.05 16.38 21.58
N ASN A 425 -10.20 15.66 22.33
CA ASN A 425 -10.11 15.74 23.78
C ASN A 425 -9.21 16.88 24.31
N GLY A 426 -8.46 17.56 23.43
CA GLY A 426 -7.47 18.56 23.83
C GLY A 426 -6.24 17.98 24.54
N SER A 427 -5.90 16.70 24.29
CA SER A 427 -4.68 16.04 24.78
C SER A 427 -3.58 15.98 23.72
N ASP A 428 -2.34 15.70 24.14
CA ASP A 428 -1.16 15.61 23.28
C ASP A 428 -0.98 14.18 22.72
N PRO A 429 -1.00 13.98 21.38
CA PRO A 429 -0.78 12.66 20.77
C PRO A 429 0.69 12.23 20.66
N SER A 430 1.66 13.05 21.09
CA SER A 430 3.11 12.82 20.91
C SER A 430 3.59 11.50 21.55
N ILE A 431 3.25 11.27 22.83
CA ILE A 431 2.39 10.15 23.22
C ILE A 431 2.63 8.80 22.54
N TYR A 432 2.02 8.73 21.36
CA TYR A 432 1.71 7.52 20.63
C TYR A 432 2.53 7.42 19.34
N SER A 433 3.46 8.35 19.12
CA SER A 433 4.29 8.40 17.92
C SER A 433 5.17 7.15 17.81
N ASN A 434 5.19 6.57 16.62
CA ASN A 434 5.98 5.39 16.28
C ASN A 434 6.88 5.64 15.04
N TYR A 435 7.27 6.90 14.81
CA TYR A 435 7.97 7.35 13.59
C TYR A 435 9.44 7.72 13.80
N ASP A 436 10.07 7.27 14.87
CA ASP A 436 11.52 7.49 15.07
C ASP A 436 12.37 6.56 14.22
N CYS A 437 11.91 5.32 14.00
CA CYS A 437 12.60 4.29 13.25
C CYS A 437 11.69 3.68 12.17
N PHE A 438 12.20 3.58 10.94
CA PHE A 438 11.54 2.79 9.89
C PHE A 438 11.50 1.31 10.29
N THR A 439 10.35 0.66 10.20
CA THR A 439 10.23 -0.79 10.40
C THR A 439 9.41 -1.44 9.29
N HIS A 440 9.92 -2.54 8.74
CA HIS A 440 9.18 -3.34 7.77
C HIS A 440 9.59 -4.81 7.83
N CYS A 441 8.59 -5.69 7.84
CA CYS A 441 8.77 -7.14 7.74
C CYS A 441 8.02 -7.67 6.51
N THR A 442 8.73 -8.38 5.64
CA THR A 442 8.18 -8.99 4.41
C THR A 442 8.93 -10.28 4.09
N SER A 443 8.69 -10.88 2.92
CA SER A 443 9.47 -12.03 2.43
C SER A 443 9.68 -11.98 0.92
N PHE A 444 10.89 -12.26 0.48
CA PHE A 444 11.23 -12.40 -0.94
C PHE A 444 12.07 -13.66 -1.15
N PHE A 445 11.85 -14.35 -2.27
CA PHE A 445 12.60 -15.56 -2.64
C PHE A 445 12.59 -16.66 -1.55
N GLY A 446 11.52 -16.73 -0.75
CA GLY A 446 11.41 -17.68 0.36
C GLY A 446 12.11 -17.25 1.65
N TYR A 447 12.83 -16.13 1.67
CA TYR A 447 13.45 -15.58 2.87
C TYR A 447 12.59 -14.51 3.51
N LYS A 448 12.50 -14.55 4.84
CA LYS A 448 12.09 -13.40 5.65
C LYS A 448 13.04 -12.22 5.41
N LEU A 449 12.49 -11.02 5.25
CA LEU A 449 13.24 -9.78 5.11
C LEU A 449 12.73 -8.80 6.17
N VAL A 450 13.61 -8.30 7.01
CA VAL A 450 13.36 -7.24 7.98
C VAL A 450 14.25 -6.04 7.66
N LEU A 451 13.63 -4.87 7.62
CA LEU A 451 14.25 -3.59 7.32
C LEU A 451 14.02 -2.65 8.49
N LEU A 452 15.11 -2.10 9.03
CA LEU A 452 15.09 -1.19 10.16
C LEU A 452 15.83 0.10 9.83
N GLY A 453 15.31 1.25 10.27
CA GLY A 453 15.93 2.56 10.09
C GLY A 453 16.30 2.89 8.63
N ARG A 454 17.38 3.64 8.43
CA ARG A 454 17.98 3.97 7.13
C ARG A 454 18.85 2.82 6.61
N PHE A 455 18.22 1.66 6.36
CA PHE A 455 18.87 0.39 6.01
C PHE A 455 19.76 0.41 4.75
N ASN A 456 19.58 1.38 3.85
CA ASN A 456 20.41 1.64 2.68
C ASN A 456 20.93 3.09 2.65
N CYS A 457 21.21 3.68 3.81
CA CYS A 457 21.70 5.06 3.94
C CYS A 457 20.73 6.09 3.32
N GLN A 458 19.43 5.80 3.32
CA GLN A 458 18.43 6.66 2.70
C GLN A 458 18.45 8.06 3.33
N HIS A 459 18.42 9.08 2.49
CA HIS A 459 18.33 10.48 2.90
C HIS A 459 19.48 10.97 3.81
N MET A 460 20.61 10.26 3.83
CA MET A 460 21.82 10.74 4.52
C MET A 460 22.46 11.90 3.75
N SER A 461 22.93 12.89 4.49
CA SER A 461 23.80 13.94 3.97
C SER A 461 25.19 13.39 3.66
N SER A 462 25.97 14.13 2.86
CA SER A 462 27.36 13.74 2.57
C SER A 462 28.25 13.68 3.82
N GLU A 463 27.89 14.41 4.88
CA GLU A 463 28.60 14.35 6.17
C GLU A 463 28.27 13.06 6.92
N GLU A 464 26.98 12.68 6.99
CA GLU A 464 26.55 11.41 7.56
C GLU A 464 27.14 10.21 6.81
N GLU A 465 27.14 10.25 5.47
CA GLU A 465 27.74 9.19 4.65
C GLU A 465 29.24 9.03 4.91
N ALA A 466 29.97 10.13 5.16
CA ALA A 466 31.39 10.09 5.48
C ALA A 466 31.70 9.50 6.87
N ASP A 467 30.73 9.60 7.79
CA ASP A 467 30.77 9.02 9.15
C ASP A 467 30.05 7.66 9.24
N THR A 468 29.67 7.09 8.10
CA THR A 468 28.95 5.82 8.02
C THR A 468 29.92 4.64 7.80
N GLU A 469 29.78 3.61 8.63
CA GLU A 469 30.36 2.29 8.45
C GLU A 469 29.28 1.26 8.14
N ILE A 470 29.60 0.32 7.24
CA ILE A 470 28.72 -0.78 6.87
C ILE A 470 29.36 -2.10 7.32
N LEU A 471 28.68 -2.81 8.22
CA LEU A 471 29.05 -4.16 8.63
C LEU A 471 28.15 -5.18 7.94
N VAL A 472 28.74 -6.24 7.37
CA VAL A 472 27.99 -7.28 6.66
C VAL A 472 28.45 -8.66 7.09
N ARG A 473 27.48 -9.53 7.42
CA ARG A 473 27.66 -10.96 7.59
C ARG A 473 26.79 -11.72 6.60
N VAL A 474 27.40 -12.68 5.91
CA VAL A 474 26.70 -13.56 4.99
C VAL A 474 26.96 -15.01 5.37
N ASN A 475 25.89 -15.71 5.72
CA ASN A 475 25.87 -17.17 5.82
C ASN A 475 25.13 -17.69 4.58
N PRO A 476 25.85 -18.15 3.53
CA PRO A 476 25.26 -18.47 2.24
C PRO A 476 24.06 -19.41 2.35
N GLY A 477 22.96 -19.05 1.69
CA GLY A 477 21.71 -19.82 1.70
C GLY A 477 20.93 -19.81 3.03
N LYS A 478 21.43 -19.15 4.07
CA LYS A 478 20.78 -19.11 5.40
C LYS A 478 20.38 -17.70 5.81
N THR A 479 21.37 -16.83 6.02
CA THR A 479 21.14 -15.49 6.57
C THR A 479 22.05 -14.46 5.93
N TYR A 480 21.53 -13.24 5.78
CA TYR A 480 22.31 -12.06 5.42
C TYR A 480 21.97 -10.97 6.44
N VAL A 481 22.99 -10.41 7.08
CA VAL A 481 22.87 -9.33 8.05
C VAL A 481 23.72 -8.17 7.56
N LYS A 482 23.11 -7.01 7.41
CA LYS A 482 23.80 -5.74 7.17
C LYS A 482 23.38 -4.75 8.22
N LEU A 483 24.35 -4.09 8.82
CA LEU A 483 24.16 -2.98 9.75
C LEU A 483 24.77 -1.71 9.14
N VAL A 484 24.01 -0.62 9.20
CA VAL A 484 24.45 0.75 8.87
C VAL A 484 24.73 1.45 10.19
N ILE A 485 25.98 1.86 10.40
CA ILE A 485 26.44 2.49 11.64
C ILE A 485 26.88 3.91 11.30
N THR A 486 26.27 4.91 11.91
CA THR A 486 26.64 6.32 11.75
C THR A 486 27.03 6.89 13.11
N GLY A 487 28.23 7.46 13.22
CA GLY A 487 28.71 8.05 14.49
C GLY A 487 28.71 7.05 15.66
N GLY A 488 29.14 5.82 15.41
CA GLY A 488 29.18 4.73 16.41
C GLY A 488 27.84 4.08 16.73
N LYS A 489 26.72 4.52 16.15
CA LYS A 489 25.36 4.05 16.46
C LYS A 489 24.70 3.39 15.27
N ILE A 490 23.88 2.37 15.51
CA ILE A 490 23.11 1.76 14.42
C ILE A 490 22.04 2.76 13.94
N SER A 491 22.09 3.08 12.65
CA SER A 491 21.13 3.94 11.97
C SER A 491 20.22 3.17 11.00
N GLY A 492 20.54 1.91 10.68
CA GLY A 492 19.66 1.03 9.92
C GLY A 492 20.19 -0.40 9.78
N ALA A 493 19.33 -1.31 9.35
CA ALA A 493 19.69 -2.71 9.14
C ALA A 493 18.87 -3.40 8.05
N VAL A 494 19.51 -4.33 7.33
CA VAL A 494 18.87 -5.31 6.45
C VAL A 494 19.13 -6.70 7.03
N LEU A 495 18.07 -7.38 7.45
CA LEU A 495 18.12 -8.71 8.05
C LEU A 495 17.34 -9.68 7.15
N ILE A 496 18.02 -10.68 6.59
CA ILE A 496 17.44 -11.67 5.68
C ILE A 496 17.61 -13.07 6.28
N GLY A 497 16.53 -13.85 6.25
CA GLY A 497 16.45 -15.16 6.88
C GLY A 497 16.15 -15.07 8.37
N ASP A 498 16.30 -16.18 9.08
CA ASP A 498 16.09 -16.23 10.53
C ASP A 498 17.34 -15.79 11.27
N THR A 499 17.46 -14.48 11.47
CA THR A 499 18.64 -13.86 12.08
C THR A 499 18.61 -13.87 13.61
N GLY A 500 17.42 -13.76 14.21
CA GLY A 500 17.27 -13.62 15.67
C GLY A 500 17.71 -12.25 16.20
N LEU A 501 17.99 -11.28 15.33
CA LEU A 501 18.54 -9.98 15.68
C LEU A 501 17.50 -8.85 15.59
N GLU A 502 16.28 -9.15 15.17
CA GLU A 502 15.26 -8.15 14.81
C GLU A 502 14.94 -7.20 15.98
N GLU A 503 14.65 -7.76 17.16
CA GLU A 503 14.29 -7.01 18.36
C GLU A 503 15.49 -6.26 18.94
N THR A 504 16.61 -6.96 19.13
CA THR A 504 17.85 -6.40 19.67
C THR A 504 18.33 -5.19 18.86
N ILE A 505 18.37 -5.32 17.52
CA ILE A 505 18.82 -4.22 16.65
C ILE A 505 17.82 -3.07 16.65
N GLU A 506 16.52 -3.35 16.68
CA GLU A 506 15.50 -2.30 16.81
C GLU A 506 15.68 -1.51 18.11
N ASN A 507 15.88 -2.19 19.25
CA ASN A 507 16.10 -1.54 20.54
C ASN A 507 17.37 -0.70 20.56
N LEU A 508 18.49 -1.21 20.01
CA LEU A 508 19.73 -0.45 19.89
C LEU A 508 19.56 0.86 19.08
N ILE A 509 18.72 0.84 18.05
CA ILE A 509 18.38 2.03 17.26
C ILE A 509 17.60 3.04 18.13
N TYR A 510 16.56 2.59 18.84
CA TYR A 510 15.74 3.47 19.68
C TYR A 510 16.54 4.08 20.84
N ASP A 511 17.37 3.27 21.49
CA ASP A 511 18.15 3.69 22.66
C ASP A 511 19.41 4.49 22.28
N LYS A 512 19.73 4.55 20.97
CA LYS A 512 20.85 5.30 20.40
C LYS A 512 22.18 4.93 21.07
N ILE A 513 22.34 3.64 21.36
CA ILE A 513 23.50 3.07 22.05
C ILE A 513 24.71 3.12 21.10
N ASP A 514 25.83 3.61 21.61
CA ASP A 514 27.11 3.57 20.92
C ASP A 514 27.68 2.14 20.99
N ILE A 515 27.85 1.53 19.83
CA ILE A 515 28.29 0.15 19.66
C ILE A 515 29.73 0.03 19.17
N GLU A 516 30.53 1.10 19.23
CA GLU A 516 31.93 1.11 18.72
C GLU A 516 32.75 -0.08 19.23
N ASN A 517 32.61 -0.41 20.51
CA ASN A 517 33.34 -1.51 21.15
C ASN A 517 32.74 -2.91 20.89
N LEU A 518 31.57 -2.99 20.26
CA LEU A 518 30.80 -4.21 20.02
C LEU A 518 30.72 -4.59 18.54
N LYS A 519 31.26 -3.76 17.63
CA LYS A 519 31.18 -3.96 16.17
C LYS A 519 31.62 -5.35 15.69
N ASP A 520 32.70 -5.88 16.24
CA ASP A 520 33.20 -7.21 15.86
C ASP A 520 32.36 -8.35 16.46
N GLN A 521 31.68 -8.10 17.59
CA GLN A 521 30.93 -9.11 18.33
C GLN A 521 29.47 -9.19 17.87
N ILE A 522 28.86 -8.06 17.49
CA ILE A 522 27.45 -7.99 17.08
C ILE A 522 27.13 -8.83 15.84
N LEU A 523 28.13 -9.12 15.01
CA LEU A 523 28.00 -10.01 13.86
C LEU A 523 28.37 -11.47 14.18
N ASN A 524 28.81 -11.82 15.38
CA ASN A 524 29.18 -13.20 15.65
C ASN A 524 27.95 -14.07 15.98
N ASP A 525 27.75 -15.18 15.27
CA ASP A 525 26.62 -16.11 15.46
C ASP A 525 26.59 -16.74 16.87
N THR A 526 27.71 -16.73 17.59
CA THR A 526 27.82 -17.29 18.95
C THR A 526 27.72 -16.24 20.07
N PHE A 527 27.62 -14.96 19.71
CA PHE A 527 27.52 -13.89 20.69
C PHE A 527 26.03 -13.62 20.95
N ASP A 528 25.59 -13.95 22.16
CA ASP A 528 24.26 -13.59 22.61
C ASP A 528 24.27 -12.11 22.99
N LEU A 529 23.64 -11.28 22.17
CA LEU A 529 23.56 -9.84 22.42
C LEU A 529 22.64 -9.52 23.59
N ASP A 530 21.67 -10.37 23.86
CA ASP A 530 20.70 -10.14 24.92
C ASP A 530 21.38 -10.22 26.30
N ASP A 531 22.34 -11.16 26.46
CA ASP A 531 23.20 -11.30 27.65
C ASP A 531 24.06 -10.05 27.97
N TYR A 532 24.30 -9.16 26.99
CA TYR A 532 25.12 -7.96 27.20
C TYR A 532 24.31 -6.76 27.71
N PHE A 533 23.02 -6.71 27.41
CA PHE A 533 22.15 -5.56 27.71
C PHE A 533 21.12 -5.83 28.82
N ASP A 534 21.01 -7.08 29.30
CA ASP A 534 20.40 -7.44 30.59
C ASP A 534 21.23 -6.98 31.80
#